data_AF-A0A267GEF9-F1
#
_entry.id   AF-A0A267GEF9-F1
#
_cell.length_a   1.000
_cell.length_b   1.000
_cell.length_c   1.000
_cell.angle_alpha   90.00
_cell.angle_beta   90.00
_cell.angle_gamma   90.00
#
_symmetry.space_group_name_H-M   'P 1'
#
loop_
_entity.id
_entity.type
_entity.pdbx_description
1 polymer ?
#
loop_
_entity_poly.entity_id
_entity_poly.type
_entity_poly.pdbx_seq_one_letter_code
_entity_poly.pdbx_strand_id
1 'polypeptide(L)'
;SMTNHGLTKFADGNNAAEVTHLHWIKANVNSGRSFFVGGFRPGGSTWDPWFWRGCNSSFLPEVWGYGQPNEGVSADRSNVWSTHSSGIDDVTYKYSSIGQALCECVDPFAD
;
A
#
# COMPACT_ATOMS: atom_id res chain seq x y z
N SER A 1 -3.52 -17.47 29.30
CA SER A 1 -3.69 -18.26 28.07
C SER A 1 -3.28 -17.36 26.92
N MET A 2 -2.19 -17.69 26.21
CA MET A 2 -1.58 -16.84 25.17
C MET A 2 -2.33 -16.97 23.85
N THR A 3 -2.90 -15.88 23.36
CA THR A 3 -3.32 -15.73 21.96
C THR A 3 -2.38 -14.76 21.26
N ASN A 4 -1.72 -15.24 20.20
CA ASN A 4 -0.79 -14.47 19.39
C ASN A 4 -1.60 -13.58 18.42
N HIS A 5 -1.86 -12.32 18.78
CA HIS A 5 -2.70 -11.36 18.05
C HIS A 5 -1.90 -10.30 17.23
N GLY A 6 -0.60 -10.53 16.95
CA GLY A 6 0.32 -9.49 16.46
C GLY A 6 1.18 -9.82 15.24
N LEU A 7 0.85 -10.85 14.45
CA LEU A 7 1.72 -11.33 13.34
C LEU A 7 1.30 -10.87 11.94
N THR A 8 0.26 -10.05 11.81
CA THR A 8 -0.21 -9.56 10.51
C THR A 8 -0.42 -8.05 10.54
N LYS A 9 0.11 -7.34 9.55
CA LYS A 9 -0.08 -5.91 9.33
C LYS A 9 -0.54 -5.69 7.88
N PHE A 10 -1.04 -4.50 7.55
CA PHE A 10 -1.25 -4.16 6.13
C PHE A 10 0.07 -4.28 5.38
N ALA A 11 0.02 -4.87 4.19
CA ALA A 11 1.20 -5.07 3.37
C ALA A 11 1.85 -3.73 3.05
N ASP A 12 3.17 -3.67 3.10
CA ASP A 12 3.95 -2.55 2.62
C ASP A 12 4.73 -2.91 1.35
N GLY A 13 5.32 -1.90 0.73
CA GLY A 13 6.15 -2.04 -0.46
C GLY A 13 7.35 -1.12 -0.30
N ASN A 14 8.28 -1.50 0.56
CA ASN A 14 9.39 -0.66 1.00
C ASN A 14 10.39 -0.36 -0.13
N ASN A 15 10.32 -1.09 -1.24
CA ASN A 15 11.16 -0.91 -2.41
C ASN A 15 10.44 -1.38 -3.69
N ALA A 16 11.04 -1.08 -4.85
CA ALA A 16 10.47 -1.45 -6.15
C ALA A 16 10.27 -2.96 -6.37
N ALA A 17 11.10 -3.82 -5.76
CA ALA A 17 10.98 -5.28 -5.89
C ALA A 17 9.76 -5.81 -5.13
N GLU A 18 9.50 -5.32 -3.92
CA GLU A 18 8.29 -5.63 -3.17
C GLU A 18 7.04 -5.14 -3.91
N VAL A 19 7.06 -3.91 -4.44
CA VAL A 19 5.93 -3.41 -5.24
C VAL A 19 5.71 -4.28 -6.48
N THR A 20 6.77 -4.74 -7.15
CA THR A 20 6.66 -5.68 -8.28
C THR A 20 5.98 -6.98 -7.84
N HIS A 21 6.30 -7.48 -6.64
CA HIS A 21 5.64 -8.65 -6.07
C HIS A 21 4.15 -8.41 -5.78
N LEU A 22 3.77 -7.23 -5.28
CA LEU A 22 2.35 -6.87 -5.11
C LEU A 22 1.58 -6.92 -6.44
N HIS A 23 2.18 -6.43 -7.53
CA HIS A 23 1.60 -6.53 -8.87
C HIS A 23 1.52 -7.97 -9.38
N TRP A 24 2.51 -8.81 -9.04
CA TRP A 24 2.45 -10.23 -9.33
C TRP A 24 1.26 -10.90 -8.61
N ILE A 25 1.05 -10.62 -7.32
CA ILE A 25 -0.12 -11.11 -6.54
C ILE A 25 -1.41 -10.64 -7.21
N LYS A 26 -1.49 -9.36 -7.59
CA LYS A 26 -2.66 -8.82 -8.29
C LYS A 26 -3.00 -9.64 -9.53
N ALA A 27 -2.00 -9.88 -10.39
CA ALA A 27 -2.18 -10.55 -11.67
C ALA A 27 -2.50 -12.05 -11.52
N ASN A 28 -1.86 -12.73 -10.58
CA ASN A 28 -1.87 -14.20 -10.50
C ASN A 28 -2.79 -14.76 -9.41
N VAL A 29 -3.10 -13.99 -8.38
CA VAL A 29 -3.85 -14.46 -7.19
C VAL A 29 -5.15 -13.67 -7.00
N ASN A 30 -5.15 -12.36 -7.24
CA ASN A 30 -6.32 -11.50 -7.02
C ASN A 30 -7.13 -11.18 -8.30
N SER A 31 -7.00 -11.99 -9.35
CA SER A 31 -7.76 -11.85 -10.61
C SER A 31 -7.74 -10.43 -11.20
N GLY A 32 -6.62 -9.71 -11.07
CA GLY A 32 -6.44 -8.36 -11.59
C GLY A 32 -7.15 -7.23 -10.82
N ARG A 33 -7.84 -7.53 -9.69
CA ARG A 33 -8.62 -6.52 -8.95
C ARG A 33 -7.73 -5.62 -8.10
N SER A 34 -8.13 -4.35 -7.95
CA SER A 34 -7.46 -3.41 -7.06
C SER A 34 -7.58 -3.84 -5.60
N PHE A 35 -6.54 -3.57 -4.80
CA PHE A 35 -6.58 -3.76 -3.35
C PHE A 35 -5.77 -2.68 -2.64
N PHE A 36 -6.18 -2.37 -1.41
CA PHE A 36 -5.45 -1.48 -0.54
C PHE A 36 -4.19 -2.12 0.03
N VAL A 37 -3.18 -1.29 0.23
CA VAL A 37 -1.96 -1.59 0.99
C VAL A 37 -1.76 -0.55 2.09
N GLY A 38 -0.78 -0.76 2.96
CA GLY A 38 -0.63 -0.07 4.24
C GLY A 38 -0.21 1.40 4.17
N GLY A 39 -0.03 1.97 2.98
CA GLY A 39 0.36 3.35 2.82
C GLY A 39 -0.75 4.32 3.16
N PHE A 40 -0.35 5.37 3.85
CA PHE A 40 -1.24 6.37 4.43
C PHE A 40 -0.57 7.73 4.42
N ARG A 41 -1.42 8.75 4.27
CA ARG A 41 -1.06 10.14 4.54
C ARG A 41 -2.04 10.70 5.56
N PRO A 42 -1.58 11.44 6.59
CA PRO A 42 -2.44 12.02 7.63
C PRO A 42 -3.57 12.90 7.07
N GLY A 43 -3.36 13.45 5.87
CA GLY A 43 -4.27 14.37 5.22
C GLY A 43 -4.19 15.76 5.85
N GLY A 44 -4.50 16.78 5.05
CA GLY A 44 -4.43 18.19 5.47
C GLY A 44 -3.56 19.06 4.58
N SER A 45 -2.61 18.46 3.86
CA SER A 45 -1.75 19.16 2.90
C SER A 45 -1.22 18.22 1.82
N THR A 46 -0.95 18.76 0.62
CA THR A 46 -0.20 18.01 -0.42
C THR A 46 1.26 17.76 -0.01
N TRP A 47 1.76 18.50 0.98
CA TRP A 47 3.10 18.38 1.53
C TRP A 47 3.22 17.35 2.66
N ASP A 48 2.10 16.80 3.13
CA ASP A 48 2.15 15.79 4.19
C ASP A 48 2.83 14.52 3.66
N PRO A 49 3.75 13.92 4.45
CA PRO A 49 4.48 12.75 4.00
C PRO A 49 3.57 11.52 3.93
N TRP A 50 3.87 10.66 2.96
CA TRP A 50 3.31 9.31 2.87
C TRP A 50 4.18 8.33 3.64
N PHE A 51 3.53 7.45 4.40
CA PHE A 51 4.20 6.42 5.17
C PHE A 51 3.46 5.09 5.17
N TRP A 52 4.23 4.02 5.31
CA TRP A 52 3.72 2.69 5.55
C TRP A 52 3.32 2.56 7.02
N ARG A 53 2.03 2.35 7.30
CA ARG A 53 1.52 2.21 8.68
C ARG A 53 2.18 1.08 9.46
N GLY A 54 2.57 0.02 8.76
CA GLY A 54 3.10 -1.20 9.34
C GLY A 54 4.50 -1.07 9.95
N CYS A 55 5.39 -0.33 9.29
CA CYS A 55 6.79 -0.16 9.67
C CYS A 55 7.16 1.29 10.01
N ASN A 56 6.21 2.23 9.93
CA ASN A 56 6.43 3.66 10.17
C ASN A 56 7.59 4.25 9.34
N SER A 57 7.75 3.77 8.10
CA SER A 57 8.75 4.25 7.15
C SER A 57 8.11 5.12 6.08
N SER A 58 8.86 6.10 5.58
CA SER A 58 8.42 6.94 4.48
C SER A 58 8.40 6.17 3.17
N PHE A 59 7.47 6.54 2.28
CA PHE A 59 7.50 6.06 0.90
C PHE A 59 8.80 6.49 0.23
N LEU A 60 9.51 5.55 -0.38
CA LEU A 60 10.63 5.87 -1.26
C LEU A 60 10.09 6.32 -2.62
N PRO A 61 10.74 7.25 -3.33
CA PRO A 61 10.27 7.74 -4.63
C PRO A 61 9.99 6.63 -5.66
N GLU A 62 10.77 5.56 -5.65
CA GLU A 62 10.68 4.44 -6.60
C GLU A 62 9.46 3.53 -6.41
N VAL A 63 8.73 3.64 -5.29
CA VAL A 63 7.55 2.78 -5.04
C VAL A 63 6.32 3.31 -5.77
N TRP A 64 6.32 4.60 -6.12
CA TRP A 64 5.20 5.25 -6.77
C TRP A 64 5.01 4.78 -8.21
N GLY A 65 3.75 4.68 -8.62
CA GLY A 65 3.38 4.60 -10.02
C GLY A 65 3.78 5.84 -10.79
N TYR A 66 3.86 5.71 -12.11
CA TYR A 66 4.14 6.84 -12.97
C TYR A 66 3.07 7.93 -12.79
N GLY A 67 3.52 9.15 -12.48
CA GLY A 67 2.63 10.29 -12.23
C GLY A 67 1.93 10.27 -10.87
N GLN A 68 2.35 9.42 -9.93
CA GLN A 68 1.87 9.36 -8.55
C GLN A 68 2.85 10.05 -7.58
N PRO A 69 2.38 10.57 -6.43
CA PRO A 69 0.98 10.76 -6.04
C PRO A 69 0.31 11.91 -6.81
N ASN A 70 -0.99 11.80 -7.14
CA ASN A 70 -1.72 12.81 -7.93
C ASN A 70 -3.12 13.19 -7.45
N GLU A 71 -3.66 12.55 -6.40
CA GLU A 71 -5.02 12.80 -5.90
C GLU A 71 -5.13 14.04 -4.97
N GLY A 72 -4.15 14.93 -5.02
CA GLY A 72 -4.19 16.24 -4.35
C GLY A 72 -4.18 16.14 -2.82
N VAL A 73 -4.94 16.99 -2.11
CA VAL A 73 -4.95 17.07 -0.64
C VAL A 73 -5.84 16.02 0.05
N SER A 74 -6.82 15.47 -0.66
CA SER A 74 -7.81 14.55 -0.09
C SER A 74 -7.34 13.10 -0.06
N ALA A 75 -6.30 12.75 -0.83
CA ALA A 75 -5.74 11.41 -0.86
C ALA A 75 -5.21 11.00 0.53
N ASP A 76 -5.63 9.84 1.01
CA ASP A 76 -5.32 9.38 2.37
C ASP A 76 -5.01 7.89 2.45
N ARG A 77 -5.12 7.14 1.35
CA ARG A 77 -4.76 5.72 1.26
C ARG A 77 -3.97 5.46 0.00
N SER A 78 -3.26 4.33 0.01
CA SER A 78 -2.52 3.83 -1.14
C SER A 78 -3.04 2.47 -1.59
N ASN A 79 -2.90 2.17 -2.87
CA ASN A 79 -3.42 0.94 -3.45
C ASN A 79 -2.56 0.43 -4.61
N VAL A 80 -2.81 -0.81 -4.99
CA VAL A 80 -2.35 -1.37 -6.26
C VAL A 80 -3.53 -1.33 -7.23
N TRP A 81 -3.47 -0.44 -8.23
CA TRP A 81 -4.61 -0.19 -9.12
C TRP A 81 -4.76 -1.25 -10.21
N SER A 82 -5.98 -1.69 -10.50
CA SER A 82 -6.29 -2.81 -11.41
C SER A 82 -5.70 -2.65 -12.81
N THR A 83 -5.75 -1.44 -13.37
CA THR A 83 -5.31 -1.17 -14.75
C THR A 83 -3.83 -0.82 -14.89
N HIS A 84 -3.10 -0.62 -13.79
CA HIS A 84 -1.67 -0.26 -13.82
C HIS A 84 -0.78 -1.50 -13.74
N SER A 85 0.30 -1.54 -14.52
CA SER A 85 1.23 -2.68 -14.53
C SER A 85 2.28 -2.63 -13.42
N SER A 86 2.52 -1.46 -12.81
CA SER A 86 3.55 -1.26 -11.78
C SER A 86 3.23 -0.06 -10.88
N GLY A 87 3.85 -0.02 -9.70
CA GLY A 87 3.84 1.12 -8.79
C GLY A 87 2.62 1.21 -7.89
N ILE A 88 2.72 2.04 -6.87
CA ILE A 88 1.65 2.35 -5.93
C ILE A 88 0.90 3.60 -6.37
N ASP A 89 -0.42 3.61 -6.19
CA ASP A 89 -1.30 4.74 -6.49
C ASP A 89 -1.86 5.33 -5.18
N ASP A 90 -1.94 6.67 -5.10
CA ASP A 90 -2.71 7.31 -4.05
C ASP A 90 -4.21 7.34 -4.39
N VAL A 91 -5.04 7.41 -3.36
CA VAL A 91 -6.50 7.48 -3.53
C VAL A 91 -7.15 8.13 -2.31
N THR A 92 -8.25 8.84 -2.55
CA THR A 92 -9.15 9.29 -1.50
C THR A 92 -10.09 8.14 -1.09
N TYR A 93 -9.90 7.56 0.10
CA TYR A 93 -10.63 6.35 0.56
C TYR A 93 -12.14 6.46 0.40
N LYS A 94 -12.70 7.62 0.76
CA LYS A 94 -14.15 7.90 0.70
C LYS A 94 -14.75 7.71 -0.69
N TYR A 95 -13.98 7.91 -1.75
CA TYR A 95 -14.44 7.85 -3.14
C TYR A 95 -13.94 6.60 -3.87
N SER A 96 -13.15 5.75 -3.22
CA SER A 96 -12.69 4.51 -3.84
C SER A 96 -13.79 3.45 -3.85
N SER A 97 -13.84 2.64 -4.90
CA SER A 97 -14.66 1.42 -4.96
C SER A 97 -13.89 0.16 -4.55
N ILE A 98 -12.72 0.30 -3.92
CA ILE A 98 -11.85 -0.82 -3.56
C ILE A 98 -12.39 -1.49 -2.30
N GLY A 99 -12.77 -2.76 -2.42
CA GLY A 99 -13.33 -3.55 -1.31
C GLY A 99 -12.35 -4.53 -0.66
N GLN A 100 -11.11 -4.61 -1.15
CA GLN A 100 -10.10 -5.59 -0.73
C GLN A 100 -8.87 -4.89 -0.17
N ALA A 101 -8.15 -5.56 0.72
CA ALA A 101 -6.84 -5.14 1.19
C ALA A 101 -5.91 -6.34 1.28
N LEU A 102 -4.60 -6.10 1.12
CA LEU A 102 -3.58 -7.11 1.34
C LEU A 102 -2.92 -6.88 2.71
N CYS A 103 -2.77 -7.97 3.44
CA CYS A 103 -1.97 -8.02 4.66
C CYS A 103 -0.72 -8.86 4.42
N GLU A 104 0.36 -8.53 5.11
CA GLU A 104 1.56 -9.35 5.15
C GLU A 104 1.77 -9.92 6.55
N CYS A 105 2.43 -11.07 6.60
CA CYS A 105 2.88 -11.66 7.84
C CYS A 105 4.22 -11.05 8.24
N VAL A 106 4.37 -10.73 9.53
CA VAL A 106 5.65 -10.35 10.09
C VAL A 106 6.34 -11.63 10.56
N ASP A 107 7.50 -11.93 10.00
CA ASP A 107 8.37 -12.96 10.55
C ASP A 107 8.99 -12.41 11.85
N PRO A 108 8.66 -12.98 13.03
CA PRO A 108 9.24 -12.52 14.30
C PRO A 108 10.74 -12.82 14.42
N PHE A 109 11.33 -13.52 13.45
CA PHE A 109 12.74 -13.90 13.39
C PHE A 109 13.50 -13.28 12.21
N ALA A 110 12.87 -12.38 11.43
CA ALA A 110 13.58 -11.61 10.43
C ALA A 110 14.43 -10.53 11.11
N ASP A 111 15.75 -10.60 10.92
CA ASP A 111 16.76 -9.66 11.44
C ASP A 111 16.64 -8.25 10.85
#